data_AF-A0A7L5UF92-F1
#
_entry.id   AF-A0A7L5UF92-F1
#
_cell.length_a   1.000
_cell.length_b   1.000
_cell.length_c   1.000
_cell.angle_alpha   90.00
_cell.angle_beta   90.00
_cell.angle_gamma   90.00
#
_symmetry.space_group_name_H-M   'P 1'
#
loop_
_entity.id
_entity.type
_entity.pdbx_description
1 polymer ?
#
loop_
_entity_poly.entity_id
_entity_poly.type
_entity_poly.pdbx_seq_one_letter_code
_entity_poly.pdbx_strand_id
1 'polypeptide(L)'
;MKNIDQELKAKFQYSNGTLRNKLGIQRQSELMKVEYQTVSEKTVFLFSHYQKIRPIKSINDLAKIHKFLYGDLYDWAGEFRNYELAKDGTNFMLSHSFPEAIKAINDLIQDIQRDRKPSVSQYAQLLDYLNYFHPFREGNGRSTKTLLVIMAAQKGQYLNYNRQDEQVIEALKNADVKQLEKFIRMETLADKNKIMELAAQQQISDYKKKFLKQRSKRRRP
;
A
#
# COMPACT_ATOMS: atom_id res chain seq x y z
N MET A 1 -28.32 -14.01 -17.60
CA MET A 1 -27.09 -13.94 -16.78
C MET A 1 -26.91 -12.50 -16.34
N LYS A 2 -26.90 -12.22 -15.03
CA LYS A 2 -26.60 -10.86 -14.55
C LYS A 2 -25.13 -10.56 -14.87
N ASN A 3 -24.86 -9.35 -15.35
CA ASN A 3 -23.50 -8.92 -15.70
C ASN A 3 -22.69 -8.74 -14.40
N ILE A 4 -21.73 -9.62 -14.14
CA ILE A 4 -20.89 -9.63 -12.94
C ILE A 4 -20.23 -8.26 -12.70
N ASP A 5 -19.85 -7.53 -13.76
CA ASP A 5 -19.25 -6.20 -13.63
C ASP A 5 -20.26 -5.18 -13.07
N GLN A 6 -21.53 -5.30 -13.43
CA GLN A 6 -22.58 -4.43 -12.89
C GLN A 6 -22.84 -4.73 -11.40
N GLU A 7 -22.80 -6.00 -11.00
CA GLU A 7 -22.96 -6.39 -9.60
C GLU A 7 -21.78 -5.90 -8.74
N LEU A 8 -20.55 -6.04 -9.23
CA LEU A 8 -19.36 -5.53 -8.55
C LEU A 8 -19.38 -4.00 -8.44
N LYS A 9 -19.80 -3.30 -9.50
CA LYS A 9 -20.00 -1.85 -9.44
C LYS A 9 -21.05 -1.48 -8.40
N ALA A 10 -22.23 -2.12 -8.41
CA ALA A 10 -23.28 -1.83 -7.44
C ALA A 10 -22.85 -2.13 -5.99
N LYS A 11 -22.07 -3.20 -5.79
CA LYS A 11 -21.50 -3.61 -4.50
C LYS A 11 -20.49 -2.61 -3.95
N PHE A 12 -19.60 -2.09 -4.79
CA PHE A 12 -18.46 -1.29 -4.32
C PHE A 12 -18.59 0.21 -4.57
N GLN A 13 -19.52 0.66 -5.41
CA GLN A 13 -19.64 2.05 -5.83
C GLN A 13 -21.07 2.56 -5.72
N TYR A 14 -21.20 3.86 -5.47
CA TYR A 14 -22.42 4.60 -5.73
C TYR A 14 -22.62 4.77 -7.25
N SER A 15 -23.81 5.23 -7.66
CA SER A 15 -24.12 5.46 -9.08
C SER A 15 -23.17 6.45 -9.77
N ASN A 16 -22.57 7.36 -9.01
CA ASN A 16 -21.60 8.33 -9.49
C ASN A 16 -20.15 7.79 -9.52
N GLY A 17 -19.94 6.49 -9.28
CA GLY A 17 -18.64 5.83 -9.30
C GLY A 17 -17.80 5.97 -8.03
N THR A 18 -18.22 6.79 -7.06
CA THR A 18 -17.53 6.94 -5.78
C THR A 18 -17.62 5.64 -4.98
N LEU A 19 -16.52 5.22 -4.34
CA LEU A 19 -16.53 4.00 -3.54
C LEU A 19 -17.50 4.11 -2.35
N ARG A 20 -18.30 3.06 -2.15
CA ARG A 20 -19.11 2.92 -0.94
C ARG A 20 -18.17 2.83 0.26
N ASN A 21 -18.50 3.60 1.29
CA ASN A 21 -17.70 3.78 2.49
C ASN A 21 -18.62 3.95 3.70
N LYS A 22 -18.10 3.59 4.88
CA LYS A 22 -18.80 3.61 6.17
C LYS A 22 -19.25 5.01 6.60
N LEU A 23 -18.70 6.06 5.99
CA LEU A 23 -19.03 7.46 6.28
C LEU A 23 -20.14 8.01 5.37
N GLY A 24 -20.64 7.23 4.42
CA GLY A 24 -21.70 7.68 3.50
C GLY A 24 -21.27 8.76 2.50
N ILE A 25 -19.97 9.04 2.36
CA ILE A 25 -19.47 10.11 1.51
C ILE A 25 -19.61 9.72 0.04
N GLN A 26 -20.43 10.44 -0.72
CA GLN A 26 -20.65 10.14 -2.15
C GLN A 26 -19.85 11.05 -3.08
N ARG A 27 -19.22 12.12 -2.59
CA ARG A 27 -18.41 12.99 -3.45
C ARG A 27 -16.97 12.48 -3.52
N GLN A 28 -16.54 12.01 -4.70
CA GLN A 28 -15.20 11.44 -4.92
C GLN A 28 -14.05 12.30 -4.38
N SER A 29 -14.09 13.62 -4.60
CA SER A 29 -13.02 14.54 -4.17
C SER A 29 -12.96 14.72 -2.65
N GLU A 30 -14.06 14.49 -1.95
CA GLU A 30 -14.14 14.53 -0.50
C GLU A 30 -13.69 13.20 0.10
N LEU A 31 -14.18 12.08 -0.44
CA LEU A 31 -13.74 10.74 -0.04
C LEU A 31 -12.22 10.61 -0.20
N MET A 32 -11.65 11.09 -1.31
CA MET A 32 -10.20 11.09 -1.53
C MET A 32 -9.43 11.82 -0.44
N LYS A 33 -9.96 12.96 0.05
CA LYS A 33 -9.31 13.75 1.12
C LYS A 33 -9.39 13.04 2.46
N VAL A 34 -10.60 12.61 2.83
CA VAL A 34 -10.86 11.91 4.09
C VAL A 34 -10.07 10.62 4.14
N GLU A 35 -10.14 9.78 3.11
CA GLU A 35 -9.38 8.53 3.04
C GLU A 35 -7.89 8.76 3.18
N TYR A 36 -7.33 9.72 2.42
CA TYR A 36 -5.90 9.96 2.48
C TYR A 36 -5.47 10.48 3.86
N GLN A 37 -6.27 11.35 4.48
CA GLN A 37 -6.01 11.83 5.84
C GLN A 37 -6.05 10.69 6.86
N THR A 38 -7.14 9.92 6.90
CA THR A 38 -7.33 8.80 7.83
C THR A 38 -6.21 7.77 7.68
N VAL A 39 -5.87 7.38 6.45
CA VAL A 39 -4.80 6.41 6.20
C VAL A 39 -3.45 6.98 6.61
N SER A 40 -3.18 8.27 6.35
CA SER A 40 -1.93 8.91 6.75
C SER A 40 -1.77 8.96 8.28
N GLU A 41 -2.81 9.34 9.00
CA GLU A 41 -2.81 9.40 10.47
C GLU A 41 -2.60 8.00 11.06
N LYS A 42 -3.28 6.99 10.51
CA LYS A 42 -3.11 5.59 10.94
C LYS A 42 -1.72 5.04 10.62
N THR A 43 -1.15 5.34 9.46
CA THR A 43 0.24 4.93 9.15
C THR A 43 1.22 5.55 10.14
N VAL A 44 1.08 6.85 10.46
CA VAL A 44 1.91 7.52 11.47
C VAL A 44 1.74 6.86 12.83
N PHE A 45 0.49 6.62 13.26
CA PHE A 45 0.21 5.94 14.53
C PHE A 45 0.88 4.57 14.59
N LEU A 46 0.77 3.78 13.52
CA LEU A 46 1.36 2.45 13.44
C LEU A 46 2.89 2.52 13.57
N PHE A 47 3.52 3.49 12.90
CA PHE A 47 4.96 3.70 12.98
C PHE A 47 5.42 4.14 14.36
N SER A 48 4.71 5.07 15.01
CA SER A 48 5.00 5.49 16.39
C SER A 48 4.82 4.38 17.42
N HIS A 49 4.05 3.34 17.10
CA HIS A 49 3.81 2.17 17.98
C HIS A 49 4.46 0.89 17.46
N TYR A 50 5.49 1.02 16.62
CA TYR A 50 6.19 -0.08 15.96
C TYR A 50 6.61 -1.23 16.90
N GLN A 51 7.02 -0.91 18.13
CA GLN A 51 7.47 -1.92 19.11
C GLN A 51 6.38 -2.94 19.48
N LYS A 52 5.10 -2.59 19.27
CA LYS A 52 3.95 -3.49 19.48
C LYS A 52 3.67 -4.40 18.29
N ILE A 53 4.33 -4.16 17.16
CA ILE A 53 4.14 -4.91 15.91
C ILE A 53 5.03 -6.15 15.95
N ARG A 54 4.41 -7.33 15.91
CA ARG A 54 5.13 -8.60 15.81
C ARG A 54 5.88 -8.70 14.48
N PRO A 55 6.95 -9.52 14.40
CA PRO A 55 7.59 -9.83 13.12
C PRO A 55 6.58 -10.22 12.05
N ILE A 56 6.71 -9.65 10.86
CA ILE A 56 5.88 -9.99 9.70
C ILE A 56 6.19 -11.43 9.29
N LYS A 57 5.17 -12.28 9.15
CA LYS A 57 5.32 -13.71 8.85
C LYS A 57 4.71 -14.13 7.53
N SER A 58 3.67 -13.45 7.06
CA SER A 58 2.96 -13.84 5.84
C SER A 58 2.13 -12.70 5.27
N ILE A 59 1.53 -12.96 4.11
CA ILE A 59 0.56 -12.08 3.45
C ILE A 59 -0.63 -11.72 4.35
N ASN A 60 -0.95 -12.54 5.36
CA ASN A 60 -2.01 -12.22 6.31
C ASN A 60 -1.67 -10.99 7.17
N ASP A 61 -0.39 -10.67 7.38
CA ASP A 61 -0.01 -9.44 8.06
C ASP A 61 -0.24 -8.21 7.17
N LEU A 62 -0.15 -8.35 5.83
CA LEU A 62 -0.61 -7.30 4.90
C LEU A 62 -2.11 -7.07 5.03
N ALA A 63 -2.91 -8.14 5.15
CA ALA A 63 -4.35 -8.04 5.39
C ALA A 63 -4.67 -7.32 6.71
N LYS A 64 -3.92 -7.59 7.79
CA LYS A 64 -4.05 -6.88 9.07
C LYS A 64 -3.69 -5.42 8.95
N ILE A 65 -2.60 -5.09 8.26
CA ILE A 65 -2.20 -3.70 7.99
C ILE A 65 -3.30 -2.99 7.19
N HIS A 66 -3.79 -3.62 6.13
CA HIS A 66 -4.86 -3.06 5.32
C HIS A 66 -6.13 -2.83 6.16
N LYS A 67 -6.55 -3.81 6.97
CA LYS A 67 -7.68 -3.66 7.90
C LYS A 67 -7.46 -2.52 8.89
N PHE A 68 -6.25 -2.40 9.44
CA PHE A 68 -5.92 -1.31 10.35
C PHE A 68 -6.09 0.04 9.65
N LEU A 69 -5.49 0.23 8.48
CA LEU A 69 -5.49 1.49 7.74
C LEU A 69 -6.88 1.88 7.21
N TYR A 70 -7.67 0.93 6.72
CA TYR A 70 -8.92 1.19 6.00
C TYR A 70 -10.19 0.78 6.75
N GLY A 71 -10.07 0.16 7.93
CA GLY A 71 -11.19 -0.42 8.67
C GLY A 71 -12.31 0.55 9.04
N ASP A 72 -12.00 1.83 9.17
CA ASP A 72 -12.99 2.86 9.51
C ASP A 72 -13.70 3.41 8.27
N LEU A 73 -13.19 3.07 7.08
CA LEU A 73 -13.67 3.59 5.80
C LEU A 73 -14.43 2.55 5.00
N TYR A 74 -13.98 1.29 5.01
CA TYR A 74 -14.49 0.26 4.11
C TYR A 74 -14.84 -1.03 4.85
N ASP A 75 -15.96 -1.64 4.46
CA ASP A 75 -16.41 -2.92 5.03
C ASP A 75 -15.48 -4.08 4.64
N TRP A 76 -14.97 -4.04 3.40
CA TRP A 76 -14.03 -5.03 2.84
C TRP A 76 -12.58 -4.86 3.33
N ALA A 77 -12.32 -3.98 4.30
CA ALA A 77 -10.97 -3.67 4.74
C ALA A 77 -10.26 -4.90 5.34
N GLY A 78 -9.22 -5.38 4.63
CA GLY A 78 -8.43 -6.55 5.00
C GLY A 78 -8.91 -7.85 4.37
N GLU A 79 -9.96 -7.79 3.54
CA GLU A 79 -10.47 -8.95 2.81
C GLU A 79 -9.80 -9.04 1.44
N PHE A 80 -9.24 -10.21 1.12
CA PHE A 80 -8.77 -10.47 -0.23
C PHE A 80 -9.95 -10.56 -1.19
N ARG A 81 -9.82 -9.93 -2.35
CA ARG A 81 -10.82 -10.02 -3.42
C ARG A 81 -10.91 -11.44 -3.94
N ASN A 82 -12.09 -11.80 -4.42
CA ASN A 82 -12.39 -13.06 -5.09
C ASN A 82 -13.01 -12.82 -6.47
N TYR A 83 -12.64 -11.69 -7.08
CA TYR A 83 -13.15 -11.20 -8.35
C TYR A 83 -12.03 -10.49 -9.10
N GLU A 84 -12.26 -10.27 -10.40
CA GLU A 84 -11.26 -9.67 -11.27
C GLU A 84 -11.23 -8.15 -11.20
N LEU A 85 -10.03 -7.60 -11.31
CA LEU A 85 -9.79 -6.18 -11.23
C LEU A 85 -8.78 -5.78 -12.30
N ALA A 86 -9.11 -4.71 -13.01
CA ALA A 86 -8.23 -4.08 -13.96
C ALA A 86 -8.05 -2.60 -13.61
N LYS A 87 -6.90 -2.05 -13.98
CA LYS A 87 -6.63 -0.62 -13.88
C LYS A 87 -5.92 -0.15 -15.13
N ASP A 88 -6.42 0.91 -15.73
CA ASP A 88 -5.86 1.54 -16.95
C ASP A 88 -5.59 0.54 -18.09
N GLY A 89 -6.48 -0.46 -18.25
CA GLY A 89 -6.37 -1.50 -19.28
C GLY A 89 -5.49 -2.69 -18.90
N THR A 90 -4.84 -2.67 -17.73
CA THR A 90 -4.02 -3.79 -17.23
C THR A 90 -4.78 -4.61 -16.21
N ASN A 91 -4.89 -5.92 -16.43
CA ASN A 91 -5.48 -6.85 -15.46
C ASN A 91 -4.48 -7.15 -14.33
N PHE A 92 -4.99 -7.18 -13.11
CA PHE A 92 -4.26 -7.78 -11.99
C PHE A 92 -4.46 -9.29 -11.97
N MET A 93 -3.79 -9.96 -11.04
CA MET A 93 -3.82 -11.42 -10.94
C MET A 93 -5.23 -12.00 -10.85
N LEU A 94 -5.48 -13.08 -11.58
CA LEU A 94 -6.77 -13.75 -11.56
C LEU A 94 -7.04 -14.40 -10.20
N SER A 95 -8.28 -14.31 -9.69
CA SER A 95 -8.54 -14.76 -8.31
C SER A 95 -8.32 -16.25 -8.10
N HIS A 96 -8.42 -17.06 -9.16
CA HIS A 96 -8.14 -18.49 -9.10
C HIS A 96 -6.65 -18.81 -8.92
N SER A 97 -5.74 -17.89 -9.25
CA SER A 97 -4.27 -18.05 -9.06
C SER A 97 -3.79 -17.59 -7.68
N PHE A 98 -4.71 -17.14 -6.81
CA PHE A 98 -4.37 -16.63 -5.49
C PHE A 98 -3.70 -17.67 -4.58
N PRO A 99 -4.10 -18.96 -4.55
CA PRO A 99 -3.44 -19.96 -3.72
C PRO A 99 -1.93 -20.07 -4.00
N GLU A 100 -1.54 -20.13 -5.28
CA GLU A 100 -0.15 -20.23 -5.71
C GLU A 100 0.62 -18.95 -5.40
N ALA A 101 0.01 -17.79 -5.65
CA ALA A 101 0.63 -16.50 -5.38
C ALA A 101 0.83 -16.26 -3.88
N ILE A 102 -0.14 -16.63 -3.05
CA ILE A 102 -0.03 -16.58 -1.58
C ILE A 102 1.16 -17.41 -1.12
N LYS A 103 1.35 -18.62 -1.68
CA LYS A 103 2.52 -19.43 -1.37
C LYS A 103 3.81 -18.72 -1.76
N ALA A 104 3.93 -18.26 -3.01
CA ALA A 104 5.15 -17.60 -3.50
C ALA A 104 5.49 -16.32 -2.71
N ILE A 105 4.49 -15.49 -2.38
CA ILE A 105 4.68 -14.28 -1.58
C ILE A 105 5.10 -14.61 -0.15
N ASN A 106 4.52 -15.65 0.45
CA ASN A 106 4.93 -16.09 1.78
C ASN A 106 6.37 -16.60 1.77
N ASP A 107 6.78 -17.34 0.74
CA ASP A 107 8.16 -17.80 0.57
C ASP A 107 9.13 -16.59 0.50
N LEU A 108 8.82 -15.57 -0.32
CA LEU A 108 9.59 -14.32 -0.39
C LEU A 108 9.67 -13.57 0.95
N ILE A 109 8.54 -13.47 1.68
CA ILE A 109 8.51 -12.86 3.01
C ILE A 109 9.43 -13.62 3.96
N GLN A 110 9.40 -14.96 3.94
CA GLN A 110 10.25 -15.79 4.79
C GLN A 110 11.72 -15.64 4.44
N ASP A 111 12.09 -15.55 3.16
CA ASP A 111 13.46 -15.35 2.73
C ASP A 111 14.02 -14.00 3.23
N ILE A 112 13.25 -12.92 3.10
CA ILE A 112 13.61 -11.61 3.68
C ILE A 112 13.72 -11.69 5.20
N GLN A 113 12.85 -12.45 5.87
CA GLN A 113 12.88 -12.58 7.33
C GLN A 113 14.02 -13.47 7.84
N ARG A 114 14.55 -14.39 7.02
CA ARG A 114 15.73 -15.20 7.36
C ARG A 114 17.03 -14.43 7.17
N ASP A 115 17.06 -13.53 6.18
CA ASP A 115 18.21 -12.67 5.94
C ASP A 115 18.38 -11.64 7.08
N ARG A 116 19.60 -11.51 7.60
CA ARG A 116 19.94 -10.52 8.62
C ARG A 116 19.98 -9.10 8.05
N LYS A 117 20.35 -8.95 6.77
CA LYS A 117 20.49 -7.67 6.10
C LYS A 117 19.96 -7.78 4.65
N PRO A 118 18.62 -7.84 4.49
CA PRO A 118 18.01 -7.95 3.17
C PRO A 118 18.45 -6.83 2.22
N SER A 119 18.64 -7.19 0.96
CA SER A 119 18.97 -6.26 -0.12
C SER A 119 17.76 -5.43 -0.55
N VAL A 120 18.02 -4.30 -1.20
CA VAL A 120 16.98 -3.50 -1.87
C VAL A 120 16.23 -4.33 -2.94
N SER A 121 16.94 -5.26 -3.60
CA SER A 121 16.37 -6.13 -4.62
C SER A 121 15.28 -7.05 -4.07
N GLN A 122 15.47 -7.61 -2.87
CA GLN A 122 14.44 -8.43 -2.23
C GLN A 122 13.17 -7.61 -1.90
N TYR A 123 13.32 -6.37 -1.43
CA TYR A 123 12.17 -5.50 -1.19
C TYR A 123 11.49 -5.06 -2.49
N ALA A 124 12.25 -4.81 -3.56
CA ALA A 124 11.72 -4.48 -4.88
C ALA A 124 10.97 -5.67 -5.50
N GLN A 125 11.49 -6.89 -5.37
CA GLN A 125 10.83 -8.11 -5.82
C GLN A 125 9.52 -8.36 -5.07
N LEU A 126 9.53 -8.23 -3.74
CA LEU A 126 8.30 -8.37 -2.95
C LEU A 126 7.27 -7.28 -3.30
N LEU A 127 7.72 -6.04 -3.55
CA LEU A 127 6.85 -4.95 -4.03
C LEU A 127 6.18 -5.31 -5.35
N ASP A 128 6.94 -5.83 -6.31
CA ASP A 128 6.45 -6.24 -7.63
C ASP A 128 5.40 -7.37 -7.54
N TYR A 129 5.72 -8.44 -6.79
CA TYR A 129 4.79 -9.55 -6.56
C TYR A 129 3.48 -9.09 -5.91
N LEU A 130 3.57 -8.22 -4.90
CA LEU A 130 2.39 -7.67 -4.23
C LEU A 130 1.59 -6.72 -5.13
N ASN A 131 2.25 -6.00 -6.03
CA ASN A 131 1.59 -5.14 -7.00
C ASN A 131 0.77 -5.95 -8.01
N TYR A 132 1.33 -7.04 -8.53
CA TYR A 132 0.63 -7.92 -9.46
C TYR A 132 -0.49 -8.71 -8.78
N PHE A 133 -0.25 -9.23 -7.57
CA PHE A 133 -1.26 -9.92 -6.76
C PHE A 133 -2.49 -9.04 -6.50
N HIS A 134 -2.25 -7.76 -6.15
CA HIS A 134 -3.28 -6.73 -5.96
C HIS A 134 -4.48 -7.22 -5.12
N PRO A 135 -4.26 -7.68 -3.88
CA PRO A 135 -5.23 -8.48 -3.14
C PRO A 135 -6.52 -7.76 -2.74
N PHE A 136 -6.53 -6.43 -2.66
CA PHE A 136 -7.67 -5.67 -2.13
C PHE A 136 -8.38 -4.87 -3.22
N ARG A 137 -9.60 -4.42 -2.95
CA ARG A 137 -10.37 -3.55 -3.88
C ARG A 137 -9.66 -2.23 -4.17
N GLU A 138 -9.10 -1.60 -3.14
CA GLU A 138 -8.37 -0.33 -3.21
C GLU A 138 -7.39 -0.29 -2.03
N GLY A 139 -6.35 0.54 -2.08
CA GLY A 139 -5.42 0.70 -0.96
C GLY A 139 -4.22 -0.25 -0.96
N ASN A 140 -4.04 -1.03 -2.03
CA ASN A 140 -2.94 -1.99 -2.22
C ASN A 140 -1.57 -1.33 -2.04
N GLY A 141 -1.25 -0.29 -2.82
CA GLY A 141 0.08 0.34 -2.79
C GLY A 141 0.47 0.93 -1.42
N ARG A 142 -0.47 1.57 -0.71
CA ARG A 142 -0.21 2.15 0.63
C ARG A 142 0.00 1.06 1.68
N SER A 143 -0.76 -0.03 1.61
CA SER A 143 -0.63 -1.16 2.52
C SER A 143 0.70 -1.90 2.28
N THR A 144 1.04 -2.15 1.01
CA THR A 144 2.31 -2.77 0.61
C THR A 144 3.51 -1.95 1.06
N LYS A 145 3.54 -0.64 0.79
CA LYS A 145 4.63 0.23 1.26
C LYS A 145 4.75 0.23 2.79
N THR A 146 3.62 0.26 3.50
CA THR A 146 3.61 0.18 4.98
C THR A 146 4.20 -1.14 5.48
N LEU A 147 3.82 -2.27 4.88
CA LEU A 147 4.39 -3.59 5.18
C LEU A 147 5.91 -3.59 4.99
N LEU A 148 6.41 -3.13 3.83
CA LEU A 148 7.82 -3.12 3.50
C LEU A 148 8.65 -2.23 4.45
N VAL A 149 8.15 -1.05 4.81
CA VAL A 149 8.79 -0.18 5.80
C VAL A 149 8.90 -0.87 7.16
N ILE A 150 7.84 -1.55 7.61
CA ILE A 150 7.87 -2.30 8.88
C ILE A 150 8.88 -3.45 8.80
N MET A 151 8.88 -4.22 7.71
CA MET A 151 9.83 -5.32 7.51
C MET A 151 11.27 -4.83 7.55
N ALA A 152 11.58 -3.75 6.84
CA ALA A 152 12.91 -3.16 6.83
C ALA A 152 13.31 -2.61 8.21
N ALA A 153 12.41 -1.94 8.92
CA ALA A 153 12.69 -1.44 10.26
C ALA A 153 12.97 -2.59 11.25
N GLN A 154 12.26 -3.71 11.14
CA GLN A 154 12.56 -4.93 11.91
C GLN A 154 13.99 -5.44 11.70
N LYS A 155 14.59 -5.13 10.54
CA LYS A 155 15.97 -5.43 10.13
C LYS A 155 16.98 -4.30 10.35
N GLY A 156 16.58 -3.19 10.98
CA GLY A 156 17.46 -2.03 11.15
C GLY A 156 17.72 -1.27 9.85
N GLN A 157 16.79 -1.32 8.91
CA GLN A 157 16.86 -0.65 7.62
C GLN A 157 15.73 0.37 7.47
N TYR A 158 16.07 1.57 7.04
CA TYR A 158 15.13 2.60 6.63
C TYR A 158 14.92 2.53 5.13
N LEU A 159 13.67 2.36 4.70
CA LEU A 159 13.28 2.48 3.29
C LEU A 159 12.63 3.84 3.04
N ASN A 160 13.19 4.57 2.09
CA ASN A 160 12.63 5.81 1.57
C ASN A 160 12.31 5.64 0.08
N TYR A 161 11.02 5.72 -0.24
CA TYR A 161 10.55 5.68 -1.62
C TYR A 161 10.66 7.08 -2.22
N ASN A 162 11.60 7.27 -3.13
CA ASN A 162 11.69 8.51 -3.87
C ASN A 162 10.41 8.68 -4.69
N ARG A 163 9.68 9.77 -4.46
CA ARG A 163 8.37 10.00 -5.07
C ARG A 163 8.54 10.46 -6.52
N GLN A 164 8.74 9.50 -7.40
CA GLN A 164 8.68 9.66 -8.86
C GLN A 164 7.47 8.87 -9.36
N ASP A 165 6.28 9.42 -9.08
CA ASP A 165 5.01 8.69 -9.18
C ASP A 165 4.82 8.03 -10.57
N GLU A 166 5.17 8.70 -11.67
CA GLU A 166 5.04 8.14 -13.03
C GLU A 166 6.02 7.01 -13.35
N GLN A 167 7.32 7.19 -13.05
CA GLN A 167 8.32 6.18 -13.37
C GLN A 167 8.18 4.92 -12.50
N VAL A 168 7.73 5.10 -11.24
CA VAL A 168 7.40 3.97 -10.36
C VAL A 168 6.20 3.21 -10.90
N ILE A 169 5.15 3.90 -11.36
CA ILE A 169 3.98 3.26 -11.98
C ILE A 169 4.41 2.47 -13.22
N GLU A 170 5.27 3.05 -14.06
CA GLU A 170 5.75 2.38 -15.26
C GLU A 170 6.57 1.13 -14.94
N ALA A 171 7.50 1.22 -13.97
CA ALA A 171 8.26 0.05 -13.52
C ALA A 171 7.36 -1.06 -12.96
N LEU A 172 6.31 -0.70 -12.21
CA LEU A 172 5.31 -1.66 -11.69
C LEU A 172 4.44 -2.27 -12.79
N LYS A 173 4.16 -1.55 -13.88
CA LYS A 173 3.42 -2.09 -15.04
C LYS A 173 4.25 -3.09 -15.84
N ASN A 174 5.55 -2.83 -15.96
CA ASN A 174 6.47 -3.65 -16.75
C ASN A 174 7.16 -4.75 -15.93
N ALA A 175 6.82 -4.90 -14.65
CA ALA A 175 7.50 -5.79 -13.71
C ALA A 175 9.03 -5.60 -13.68
N ASP A 176 9.49 -4.35 -13.85
CA ASP A 176 10.91 -4.00 -13.92
C ASP A 176 11.49 -3.82 -12.51
N VAL A 177 11.86 -4.94 -11.89
CA VAL A 177 12.47 -4.97 -10.55
C VAL A 177 13.75 -4.12 -10.49
N LYS A 178 14.55 -4.09 -11.56
CA LYS A 178 15.79 -3.30 -11.59
C LYS A 178 15.53 -1.81 -11.59
N GLN A 179 14.46 -1.37 -12.24
CA GLN A 179 14.03 0.02 -12.17
C GLN A 179 13.39 0.33 -10.80
N LEU A 180 12.63 -0.61 -10.21
CA LEU A 180 12.09 -0.45 -8.85
C LEU A 180 13.18 -0.27 -7.79
N GLU A 181 14.29 -1.00 -7.89
CA GLU A 181 15.45 -0.87 -6.99
C GLU A 181 15.95 0.59 -6.93
N LYS A 182 15.94 1.32 -8.05
CA LYS A 182 16.42 2.72 -8.12
C LYS A 182 15.52 3.70 -7.37
N PHE A 183 14.24 3.35 -7.16
CA PHE A 183 13.28 4.20 -6.45
C PHE A 183 13.23 3.94 -4.95
N ILE A 184 13.83 2.83 -4.49
CA ILE A 184 13.92 2.46 -3.09
C ILE A 184 15.30 2.86 -2.59
N ARG A 185 15.38 3.98 -1.88
CA ARG A 185 16.59 4.32 -1.11
C ARG A 185 16.56 3.52 0.19
N MET A 186 17.64 2.83 0.48
CA MET A 186 17.78 2.01 1.68
C MET A 186 19.01 2.44 2.47
N GLU A 187 18.80 2.75 3.75
CA GLU A 187 19.86 3.12 4.69
C GLU A 187 19.83 2.15 5.87
N THR A 188 20.98 1.74 6.37
CA THR A 188 21.05 0.92 7.60
C THR A 188 21.28 1.85 8.79
N LEU A 189 20.40 1.79 9.79
CA LEU A 189 20.50 2.58 11.01
C LEU A 189 20.42 1.66 12.22
N ALA A 190 21.28 1.90 13.22
CA ALA A 190 21.33 1.07 14.43
C ALA A 190 20.05 1.19 15.28
N ASP A 191 19.46 2.38 15.33
CA ASP A 191 18.27 2.66 16.13
C ASP A 191 16.98 2.49 15.31
N LYS A 192 16.23 1.43 15.65
CA LYS A 192 14.94 1.12 15.02
C LYS A 192 13.86 2.15 15.34
N ASN A 193 13.89 2.78 16.52
CA ASN A 193 12.96 3.86 16.84
C ASN A 193 13.23 5.06 15.92
N LYS A 194 14.51 5.38 15.68
CA LYS A 194 14.87 6.45 14.76
C LYS A 194 14.39 6.19 13.33
N ILE A 195 14.52 4.95 12.85
CA ILE A 195 13.98 4.54 11.54
C ILE A 195 12.48 4.84 11.45
N MET A 196 11.72 4.47 12.48
CA MET A 196 10.26 4.64 12.47
C MET A 196 9.84 6.11 12.63
N GLU A 197 10.59 6.91 13.39
CA GLU A 197 10.42 8.37 13.44
C GLU A 197 10.60 8.99 12.05
N LEU A 198 11.67 8.63 11.34
CA LEU A 198 11.93 9.14 9.99
C LEU A 198 10.83 8.72 9.01
N ALA A 199 10.35 7.47 9.09
CA ALA A 199 9.23 7.00 8.28
C ALA A 199 7.94 7.77 8.58
N ALA A 200 7.64 8.05 9.86
CA ALA A 200 6.47 8.84 10.26
C ALA A 200 6.58 10.29 9.78
N GLN A 201 7.74 10.92 9.93
CA GLN A 201 7.99 12.28 9.44
C GLN A 201 7.84 12.37 7.91
N GLN A 202 8.34 11.37 7.18
CA GLN A 202 8.19 11.28 5.74
C GLN A 202 6.70 11.18 5.34
N GLN A 203 5.92 10.32 6.02
CA GLN A 203 4.47 10.21 5.79
C GLN A 203 3.73 11.54 6.02
N ILE A 204 4.07 12.25 7.10
CA ILE A 204 3.52 13.59 7.39
C ILE A 204 3.90 14.59 6.29
N SER A 205 5.16 14.57 5.85
CA SER A 205 5.67 15.42 4.78
C SER A 205 4.93 15.18 3.46
N ASP A 206 4.69 13.91 3.10
CA ASP A 206 3.96 13.54 1.89
C ASP A 206 2.49 13.94 1.92
N TYR A 207 1.84 13.82 3.09
CA TYR A 207 0.50 14.36 3.32
C TYR A 207 0.44 15.87 3.14
N LYS A 208 1.37 16.59 3.80
CA LYS A 208 1.49 18.04 3.68
C LYS A 208 1.71 18.46 2.23
N LYS A 209 2.61 17.81 1.49
CA LYS A 209 2.86 18.10 0.07
C LYS A 209 1.62 17.89 -0.80
N LYS A 210 0.84 16.84 -0.54
CA LYS A 210 -0.36 16.53 -1.33
C LYS A 210 -1.47 17.57 -1.16
N PHE A 211 -1.68 18.10 0.05
CA PHE A 211 -2.82 18.98 0.33
C PHE A 211 -2.48 20.46 0.61
N LEU A 212 -1.25 20.81 1.00
CA LEU A 212 -0.85 22.22 1.18
C LEU A 212 -0.42 22.88 -0.15
N LYS A 213 0.15 22.14 -1.11
CA LYS A 213 0.42 22.69 -2.46
C LYS A 213 -0.87 23.06 -3.23
N GLN A 214 -2.03 22.52 -2.83
CA GLN A 214 -3.33 22.88 -3.43
C GLN A 214 -3.86 24.25 -2.94
N ARG A 215 -3.39 24.75 -1.79
CA ARG A 215 -3.80 26.06 -1.26
C ARG A 215 -3.07 27.25 -1.92
N SER A 216 -1.84 27.08 -2.39
CA SER A 216 -1.08 28.18 -3.04
C SER A 216 -1.47 28.44 -4.49
N LYS A 217 -2.00 27.44 -5.22
CA LYS A 217 -2.51 27.63 -6.60
C LYS A 217 -3.92 28.24 -6.67
N ARG A 218 -4.67 28.26 -5.55
CA ARG A 218 -6.02 28.88 -5.47
C ARG A 218 -6.00 30.33 -4.95
N ARG A 219 -4.80 30.92 -4.81
CA ARG A 219 -4.58 32.30 -4.32
C ARG A 219 -3.83 33.18 -5.32
N ARG A 220 -3.89 32.87 -6.61
CA ARG A 220 -3.55 33.87 -7.64
C ARG A 220 -4.87 34.52 -8.08
N PRO A 221 -5.06 35.84 -7.86
CA PRO A 221 -6.20 36.56 -8.40
C PRO A 221 -6.21 36.52 -9.92
#